data_AF-A0A5K1H2N0-F1
#
_entry.id   AF-A0A5K1H2N0-F1
#
_cell.length_a   1.000
_cell.length_b   1.000
_cell.length_c   1.000
_cell.angle_alpha   90.00
_cell.angle_beta   90.00
_cell.angle_gamma   90.00
#
_symmetry.space_group_name_H-M   'P 1'
#
loop_
_entity.id
_entity.type
_entity.pdbx_description
1 polymer ?
#
loop_
_entity_poly.entity_id
_entity_poly.type
_entity_poly.pdbx_seq_one_letter_code
_entity_poly.pdbx_strand_id
1 'polypeptide(L)' 'AIPGVPKMRSGSNPSAWMLDVTSTDMEFDLGIDFAEYYQRSPLY' A
#
# COMPACT_ATOMS: atom_id res chain seq x y z
N ALA A 1 -3.18 3.74 9.21
CA ALA A 1 -3.37 4.15 7.81
C ALA A 1 -2.07 4.76 7.35
N ILE A 2 -1.52 4.29 6.23
CA ILE A 2 -0.26 4.80 5.71
C ILE A 2 -0.53 6.21 5.13
N PRO A 3 0.18 7.26 5.60
CA PRO A 3 0.01 8.61 5.07
C PRO A 3 0.42 8.62 3.59
N GLY A 4 -0.44 9.17 2.72
CA GLY A 4 -0.24 9.18 1.26
C GLY A 4 -1.01 8.09 0.52
N VAL A 5 -1.31 6.95 1.16
CA VAL A 5 -2.05 5.88 0.46
C VAL A 5 -3.54 6.27 0.32
N PRO A 6 -4.10 6.25 -0.90
CA PRO A 6 -5.52 6.48 -1.09
C PRO A 6 -6.33 5.44 -0.33
N LYS A 7 -7.33 5.88 0.45
CA LYS A 7 -8.19 4.94 1.19
C LYS A 7 -8.94 4.05 0.20
N MET A 8 -9.01 2.75 0.51
CA MET A 8 -9.83 1.80 -0.24
C MET A 8 -11.28 2.31 -0.30
N ARG A 9 -11.82 2.44 -1.52
CA ARG A 9 -13.22 2.84 -1.71
C ARG A 9 -14.15 1.73 -1.22
N SER A 10 -15.21 2.12 -0.50
CA SER A 10 -16.21 1.17 0.00
C SER A 10 -16.93 0.51 -1.19
N GLY A 11 -16.73 -0.80 -1.35
CA GLY A 11 -17.25 -1.58 -2.49
C GLY A 11 -16.21 -1.97 -3.55
N SER A 12 -14.94 -1.55 -3.43
CA SER A 12 -13.85 -2.02 -4.30
C SER A 12 -13.25 -3.34 -3.82
N ASN A 13 -12.69 -4.11 -4.76
CA ASN A 13 -11.94 -5.32 -4.44
C ASN A 13 -10.62 -4.93 -3.71
N PRO A 14 -10.37 -5.43 -2.49
CA PRO A 14 -9.13 -5.15 -1.76
C PRO A 14 -7.88 -5.60 -2.51
N SER A 15 -7.95 -6.65 -3.34
CA SER A 15 -6.83 -7.09 -4.18
C SER A 15 -6.48 -6.08 -5.26
N ALA A 16 -7.48 -5.44 -5.87
CA ALA A 16 -7.25 -4.41 -6.89
C ALA A 16 -6.68 -3.13 -6.28
N TRP A 17 -7.18 -2.77 -5.09
CA TRP A 17 -6.60 -1.65 -4.33
C TRP A 17 -5.15 -1.94 -3.92
N MET A 18 -4.87 -3.13 -3.37
CA MET A 18 -3.49 -3.54 -3.03
C MET A 18 -2.58 -3.50 -4.26
N LEU A 19 -3.03 -3.99 -5.42
CA LEU A 19 -2.24 -3.98 -6.65
C LEU A 19 -1.86 -2.55 -7.11
N ASP A 20 -2.78 -1.60 -6.97
CA ASP A 20 -2.58 -0.20 -7.33
C ASP A 20 -1.60 0.49 -6.38
N VAL A 21 -1.74 0.24 -5.07
CA VAL A 21 -0.89 0.85 -4.03
C VAL A 21 0.50 0.22 -3.93
N THR A 22 0.64 -1.08 -4.21
CA THR A 22 1.96 -1.76 -4.30
C THR A 22 2.56 -1.66 -5.70
N SER A 23 2.05 -0.76 -6.55
CA SER A 23 2.66 -0.50 -7.84
C SER A 23 3.91 0.34 -7.65
N THR A 24 4.95 0.10 -8.46
CA THR A 24 6.25 0.77 -8.35
C THR A 24 6.13 2.29 -8.46
N ASP A 25 5.22 2.80 -9.29
CA ASP A 25 4.91 4.24 -9.38
C ASP A 25 4.38 4.81 -8.06
N MET A 26 3.48 4.08 -7.39
CA MET A 26 2.89 4.52 -6.12
C MET A 26 3.89 4.41 -4.95
N GLU A 27 4.73 3.38 -4.96
CA GLU A 27 5.85 3.20 -4.03
C GLU A 27 6.88 4.32 -4.17
N PHE A 28 7.18 4.72 -5.40
CA PHE A 28 8.08 5.83 -5.70
C PHE A 28 7.50 7.18 -5.26
N ASP A 29 6.21 7.43 -5.51
CA ASP A 29 5.53 8.67 -5.12
C ASP A 29 5.41 8.81 -3.60
N LEU A 30 5.12 7.71 -2.89
CA LEU A 30 5.12 7.70 -1.42
C LEU A 30 6.52 7.64 -0.80
N GLY A 31 7.52 7.20 -1.55
CA GLY A 31 8.85 6.89 -1.02
C GLY A 31 8.83 5.76 0.00
N ILE A 32 7.93 4.79 -0.15
CA ILE A 32 7.84 3.61 0.72
C ILE A 32 7.96 2.34 -0.11
N ASP A 33 8.65 1.35 0.44
CA ASP A 33 8.65 -0.01 -0.08
C ASP A 33 7.67 -0.85 0.77
N PHE A 34 6.59 -1.33 0.16
CA PHE A 34 5.56 -2.07 0.91
C PHE A 34 6.10 -3.40 1.44
N ALA A 35 7.06 -4.03 0.75
CA ALA A 35 7.64 -5.28 1.18
C ALA A 35 8.51 -5.10 2.43
N GLU A 36 9.31 -4.05 2.49
CA GLU A 36 10.08 -3.67 3.67
C GLU A 36 9.16 -3.22 4.81
N TYR A 37 8.14 -2.42 4.50
CA TYR A 37 7.18 -1.95 5.50
C TYR A 37 6.38 -3.11 6.12
N TYR A 38 5.99 -4.10 5.31
CA TYR A 38 5.34 -5.32 5.80
C TYR A 38 6.28 -6.16 6.67
N GLN A 39 7.57 -6.24 6.34
CA GLN A 39 8.58 -6.94 7.15
C GLN A 39 8.88 -6.24 8.48
N ARG A 40 8.82 -4.90 8.52
CA ARG A 40 9.02 -4.10 9.76
C ARG A 40 7.77 -3.96 10.61
N SER A 41 6.61 -4.36 10.08
CA SER A 41 5.34 -4.36 10.79
C SER A 41 5.35 -5.37 11.94
N PRO A 42 4.75 -5.06 13.10
CA PRO A 42 4.67 -5.98 14.27
C PRO A 42 3.79 -7.22 14.03
N LEU A 43 3.39 -7.48 12.78
CA LEU A 43 2.76 -8.73 12.35
C LEU A 43 3.77 -9.88 12.15
N TYR A 44 5.09 -9.58 12.21
CA TYR A 44 6.18 -10.54 12.25
C TYR A 44 6.78 -10.69 13.66
#